data_AF-A0A133ZJ75-F1
#
_entry.id   AF-A0A133ZJ75-F1
#
_cell.length_a   1.000
_cell.length_b   1.000
_cell.length_c   1.000
_cell.angle_alpha   90.00
_cell.angle_beta   90.00
_cell.angle_gamma   90.00
#
_symmetry.space_group_name_H-M   'P 1'
#
loop_
_entity.id
_entity.type
_entity.pdbx_description
1 polymer ?
#
loop_
_entity_poly.entity_id
_entity_poly.type
_entity_poly.pdbx_seq_one_letter_code
_entity_poly.pdbx_strand_id
1 'polypeptide(L)'
;MKKQSGFIKDAIILFAITLISGLILGFVYDITKAPIAAAAKAAKNEAYAVVFPEAKDFEASDAETSKIAETADEISGKGFGHVTIDEVVDAKDASGNNVGRVITATSKDGYNGTVQLSVGIKSDGTVVGITFLTLAETPGLGMRAGEKDFYSQYANKNTKEFKLVKGSASGDNEIAAISGSTITSSAVTNAVNAALYFNSILE
;
A
#
# COMPACT_ATOMS: atom_id res chain seq x y z
N MET A 1 -4.33 -66.35 -4.68
CA MET A 1 -4.34 -64.90 -4.91
C MET A 1 -4.05 -64.21 -3.58
N LYS A 2 -2.85 -63.64 -3.40
CA LYS A 2 -2.39 -63.07 -2.12
C LYS A 2 -3.05 -61.69 -1.89
N LYS A 3 -3.51 -61.50 -0.66
CA LYS A 3 -4.31 -60.40 -0.13
C LYS A 3 -3.58 -59.05 -0.30
N GLN A 4 -3.99 -58.21 -1.25
CA GLN A 4 -3.52 -56.81 -1.43
C GLN A 4 -4.18 -55.80 -0.46
N SER A 5 -4.88 -56.28 0.58
CA SER A 5 -5.74 -55.43 1.42
C SER A 5 -5.01 -54.50 2.40
N GLY A 6 -3.69 -54.63 2.59
CA GLY A 6 -2.92 -53.78 3.50
C GLY A 6 -2.71 -52.37 2.93
N PHE A 7 -2.04 -52.29 1.78
CA PHE A 7 -1.73 -51.02 1.12
C PHE A 7 -2.96 -50.19 0.74
N ILE A 8 -4.04 -50.82 0.26
CA ILE A 8 -5.28 -50.10 -0.09
C ILE A 8 -5.96 -49.55 1.17
N LYS A 9 -5.93 -50.30 2.28
CA LYS A 9 -6.49 -49.84 3.56
C LYS A 9 -5.70 -48.66 4.11
N ASP A 10 -4.37 -48.73 4.08
CA ASP A 10 -3.49 -47.67 4.57
C ASP A 10 -3.63 -46.40 3.71
N ALA A 11 -3.77 -46.54 2.38
CA ALA A 11 -4.04 -45.43 1.47
C ALA A 11 -5.39 -44.74 1.74
N ILE A 12 -6.45 -45.51 2.00
CA ILE A 12 -7.77 -44.97 2.35
C ILE A 12 -7.73 -44.27 3.71
N ILE A 13 -7.03 -44.83 4.70
CA ILE A 13 -6.87 -44.21 6.01
C ILE A 13 -6.13 -42.87 5.88
N LEU A 14 -5.03 -42.84 5.12
CA LEU A 14 -4.28 -41.60 4.88
C LEU A 14 -5.14 -40.55 4.17
N PHE A 15 -5.90 -40.94 3.13
CA PHE A 15 -6.83 -40.06 2.43
C PHE A 15 -7.91 -39.49 3.37
N ALA A 16 -8.47 -40.31 4.26
CA ALA A 16 -9.46 -39.86 5.22
C ALA A 16 -8.86 -38.84 6.20
N ILE A 17 -7.65 -39.10 6.71
CA ILE A 17 -6.96 -38.18 7.64
C ILE A 17 -6.61 -36.85 6.95
N THR A 18 -6.12 -36.88 5.71
CA THR A 18 -5.80 -35.65 4.97
C THR A 18 -7.05 -34.85 4.62
N LEU A 19 -8.14 -35.53 4.24
CA LEU A 19 -9.43 -34.89 3.97
C LEU A 19 -9.97 -34.19 5.22
N ILE A 20 -9.99 -34.88 6.36
CA ILE A 20 -10.44 -34.32 7.64
C ILE A 20 -9.54 -33.15 8.06
N SER A 21 -8.22 -33.29 7.94
CA SER A 21 -7.28 -32.23 8.29
C SER A 21 -7.45 -30.99 7.40
N GLY A 22 -7.67 -31.17 6.09
CA GLY A 22 -7.94 -30.08 5.16
C GLY A 22 -9.25 -29.35 5.45
N LEU A 23 -10.31 -30.08 5.80
CA LEU A 23 -11.59 -29.50 6.20
C LEU A 23 -11.47 -28.68 7.50
N ILE A 24 -10.76 -29.21 8.51
CA ILE A 24 -10.50 -28.49 9.75
C ILE A 24 -9.69 -27.22 9.48
N LEU A 25 -8.62 -27.29 8.67
CA LEU A 25 -7.83 -26.12 8.30
C LEU A 25 -8.66 -25.07 7.54
N GLY A 26 -9.50 -25.50 6.59
CA GLY A 26 -10.37 -24.61 5.84
C GLY A 26 -11.39 -23.89 6.74
N PHE A 27 -11.97 -24.60 7.69
CA PHE A 27 -12.90 -24.01 8.67
C PHE A 27 -12.22 -23.02 9.61
N VAL A 28 -11.03 -23.36 10.11
CA VAL A 28 -10.22 -22.44 10.93
C VAL A 28 -9.82 -21.20 10.12
N TYR A 29 -9.44 -21.37 8.85
CA TYR A 29 -9.11 -20.27 7.96
C TYR A 29 -10.30 -19.32 7.78
N ASP A 30 -11.52 -19.85 7.56
CA ASP A 30 -12.71 -19.02 7.35
C ASP A 30 -13.06 -18.20 8.61
N ILE A 31 -13.00 -18.81 9.80
CA ILE A 31 -13.22 -18.11 11.07
C ILE A 31 -12.14 -17.07 11.34
N THR A 32 -10.88 -17.35 11.02
CA THR A 32 -9.75 -16.44 11.29
C THR A 32 -9.64 -15.31 10.27
N LYS A 33 -10.19 -15.47 9.07
CA LYS A 33 -10.15 -14.45 8.01
C LYS A 33 -10.81 -13.14 8.43
N ALA A 34 -11.97 -13.21 9.09
CA ALA A 34 -12.71 -12.02 9.54
C ALA A 34 -11.93 -11.17 10.57
N PRO A 35 -11.39 -11.72 11.67
CA PRO A 35 -10.60 -10.94 12.62
C PRO A 35 -9.26 -10.47 12.05
N ILE A 36 -8.61 -11.23 11.16
CA ILE A 36 -7.39 -10.78 10.47
C ILE A 36 -7.68 -9.58 9.58
N ALA A 37 -8.76 -9.63 8.80
CA ALA A 37 -9.18 -8.51 7.96
C ALA A 37 -9.56 -7.29 8.81
N ALA A 38 -10.25 -7.48 9.94
CA ALA A 38 -10.59 -6.39 10.86
C ALA A 38 -9.36 -5.77 11.51
N ALA A 39 -8.39 -6.57 11.96
CA ALA A 39 -7.14 -6.09 12.52
C ALA A 39 -6.29 -5.36 11.47
N ALA A 40 -6.23 -5.87 10.24
CA ALA A 40 -5.54 -5.20 9.13
C ALA A 40 -6.22 -3.88 8.75
N LYS A 41 -7.57 -3.84 8.75
CA LYS A 41 -8.32 -2.60 8.52
C LYS A 41 -8.11 -1.60 9.65
N ALA A 42 -8.10 -2.04 10.91
CA ALA A 42 -7.82 -1.18 12.06
C ALA A 42 -6.39 -0.60 11.99
N ALA A 43 -5.39 -1.43 11.69
CA ALA A 43 -4.01 -0.98 11.51
C ALA A 43 -3.86 0.00 10.33
N LYS A 44 -4.57 -0.25 9.21
CA LYS A 44 -4.67 0.69 8.09
C LYS A 44 -5.32 2.01 8.50
N ASN A 45 -6.42 1.97 9.25
CA ASN A 45 -7.09 3.18 9.73
C ASN A 45 -6.25 3.97 10.73
N GLU A 46 -5.43 3.30 11.56
CA GLU A 46 -4.45 3.96 12.42
C GLU A 46 -3.35 4.65 11.59
N ALA A 47 -2.82 3.97 10.56
CA ALA A 47 -1.90 4.59 9.61
C ALA A 47 -2.56 5.77 8.86
N TYR A 48 -3.84 5.60 8.53
CA TYR A 48 -4.88 6.58 8.22
C TYR A 48 -4.73 7.89 8.99
N ALA A 49 -4.98 7.75 10.28
CA ALA A 49 -5.03 8.85 11.25
C ALA A 49 -3.67 9.52 11.46
N VAL A 50 -2.55 8.83 11.24
CA VAL A 50 -1.21 9.45 11.27
C VAL A 50 -1.05 10.46 10.13
N VAL A 51 -1.57 10.12 8.95
CA VAL A 51 -1.45 10.98 7.76
C VAL A 51 -2.57 12.02 7.71
N PHE A 52 -3.74 11.73 8.28
CA PHE A 52 -4.88 12.65 8.38
C PHE A 52 -5.41 12.71 9.82
N PRO A 53 -4.75 13.47 10.72
CA PRO A 53 -5.22 13.61 12.10
C PRO A 53 -6.56 14.34 12.22
N GLU A 54 -6.95 15.09 11.18
CA GLU A 54 -8.23 15.81 11.10
C GLU A 54 -9.40 14.92 10.64
N ALA A 55 -9.10 13.78 10.01
CA ALA A 55 -10.14 12.83 9.58
C ALA A 55 -10.51 11.89 10.72
N LYS A 56 -11.81 11.68 10.91
CA LYS A 56 -12.37 10.76 11.91
C LYS A 56 -12.88 9.47 11.31
N ASP A 57 -13.16 9.47 10.01
CA ASP A 57 -13.61 8.28 9.30
C ASP A 57 -12.90 8.14 7.95
N PHE A 58 -12.71 6.89 7.56
CA PHE A 58 -12.02 6.48 6.35
C PHE A 58 -12.91 5.45 5.64
N GLU A 59 -13.63 5.90 4.63
CA GLU A 59 -14.55 5.05 3.87
C GLU A 59 -13.96 4.74 2.50
N ALA A 60 -13.94 3.44 2.15
CA ALA A 60 -13.52 3.03 0.81
C ALA A 60 -14.51 3.60 -0.21
N SER A 61 -13.97 4.26 -1.24
CA SER A 61 -14.79 4.83 -2.29
C SER A 61 -14.85 3.85 -3.46
N ASP A 62 -15.89 3.01 -3.50
CA ASP A 62 -16.05 1.97 -4.53
C ASP A 62 -16.09 2.56 -5.96
N ALA A 63 -16.60 3.79 -6.10
CA ALA A 63 -16.66 4.53 -7.36
C ALA A 63 -15.28 4.96 -7.86
N GLU A 64 -14.38 5.38 -6.96
CA GLU A 64 -13.02 5.79 -7.30
C GLU A 64 -12.10 4.57 -7.49
N THR A 65 -12.34 3.51 -6.72
CA THR A 65 -11.67 2.21 -6.88
C THR A 65 -11.92 1.62 -8.27
N SER A 66 -13.09 1.85 -8.86
CA SER A 66 -13.41 1.40 -10.22
C SER A 66 -12.58 2.12 -11.31
N LYS A 67 -12.18 3.38 -11.08
CA LYS A 67 -11.33 4.15 -12.01
C LYS A 67 -9.86 3.74 -11.96
N ILE A 68 -9.43 2.97 -10.96
CA ILE A 68 -8.06 2.44 -10.86
C ILE A 68 -7.72 1.59 -12.08
N ALA A 69 -8.63 0.70 -12.49
CA ALA A 69 -8.41 -0.19 -13.62
C ALA A 69 -8.33 0.56 -14.96
N GLU A 70 -9.07 1.66 -15.09
CA GLU A 70 -9.11 2.49 -16.32
C GLU A 70 -7.88 3.39 -16.45
N THR A 71 -7.32 3.84 -15.33
CA THR A 71 -6.16 4.75 -15.29
C THR A 71 -4.82 4.04 -15.18
N ALA A 72 -4.82 2.71 -15.01
CA ALA A 72 -3.60 1.91 -14.88
C ALA A 72 -2.66 2.04 -16.10
N ASP A 73 -3.23 2.11 -17.30
CA ASP A 73 -2.45 2.29 -18.53
C ASP A 73 -1.87 3.72 -18.64
N GLU A 74 -2.59 4.73 -18.16
CA GLU A 74 -2.10 6.11 -18.13
C GLU A 74 -0.98 6.30 -17.12
N ILE A 75 -1.12 5.74 -15.91
CA ILE A 75 -0.09 5.79 -14.87
C ILE A 75 1.20 5.11 -15.35
N SER A 76 1.05 3.97 -16.03
CA SER A 76 2.17 3.26 -16.66
C SER A 76 2.81 4.08 -17.77
N GLY A 77 2.02 4.86 -18.52
CA GLY A 77 2.49 5.75 -19.60
C GLY A 77 3.17 7.05 -19.14
N LYS A 78 3.00 7.45 -17.88
CA LYS A 78 3.62 8.67 -17.32
C LYS A 78 5.09 8.53 -16.94
N GLY A 79 5.62 7.31 -16.94
CA GLY A 79 7.02 7.05 -16.62
C GLY A 79 7.33 6.99 -15.12
N PHE A 80 6.31 6.78 -14.27
CA PHE A 80 6.49 6.54 -12.83
C PHE A 80 7.02 5.13 -12.51
N GLY A 81 7.46 4.36 -13.50
CA GLY A 81 7.95 3.00 -13.32
C GLY A 81 6.82 1.98 -13.12
N HIS A 82 7.12 0.86 -12.47
CA HIS A 82 6.18 -0.24 -12.23
C HIS A 82 5.33 0.01 -10.97
N VAL A 83 4.55 1.11 -11.01
CA VAL A 83 3.66 1.52 -9.92
C VAL A 83 2.20 1.18 -10.25
N THR A 84 1.47 0.64 -9.28
CA THR A 84 0.03 0.40 -9.33
C THR A 84 -0.67 1.13 -8.19
N ILE A 85 -1.87 1.63 -8.44
CA ILE A 85 -2.77 2.11 -7.38
C ILE A 85 -3.60 0.91 -6.92
N ASP A 86 -3.66 0.68 -5.61
CA ASP A 86 -4.31 -0.49 -5.04
C ASP A 86 -5.69 -0.15 -4.46
N GLU A 87 -5.81 1.01 -3.81
CA GLU A 87 -6.99 1.36 -3.03
C GLU A 87 -7.09 2.89 -2.88
N VAL A 88 -8.33 3.39 -2.86
CA VAL A 88 -8.63 4.81 -2.66
C VAL A 88 -9.70 4.92 -1.57
N VAL A 89 -9.40 5.73 -0.57
CA VAL A 89 -10.22 5.87 0.63
C VAL A 89 -10.50 7.35 0.85
N ASP A 90 -11.77 7.71 0.97
CA ASP A 90 -12.18 9.07 1.28
C ASP A 90 -11.94 9.34 2.77
N ALA A 91 -11.25 10.44 3.07
CA ALA A 91 -11.00 10.91 4.43
C ALA A 91 -12.12 11.90 4.81
N LYS A 92 -12.93 11.53 5.81
CA LYS A 92 -14.06 12.34 6.28
C LYS A 92 -13.78 12.96 7.65
N ASP A 93 -14.16 14.23 7.81
CA ASP A 93 -14.08 14.93 9.09
C ASP A 93 -15.18 14.46 10.07
N ALA A 94 -15.13 14.99 11.30
CA ALA A 94 -16.14 14.71 12.33
C ALA A 94 -17.57 15.17 11.96
N SER A 95 -17.73 15.99 10.91
CA SER A 95 -19.00 16.49 10.40
C SER A 95 -19.52 15.65 9.22
N GLY A 96 -18.75 14.65 8.77
CA GLY A 96 -19.08 13.81 7.62
C GLY A 96 -18.70 14.42 6.26
N ASN A 97 -17.98 15.54 6.24
CA ASN A 97 -17.50 16.16 5.00
C ASN A 97 -16.22 15.47 4.53
N ASN A 98 -16.10 15.27 3.22
CA ASN A 98 -14.86 14.80 2.61
C ASN A 98 -13.81 15.92 2.66
N VAL A 99 -12.72 15.70 3.39
CA VAL A 99 -11.61 16.65 3.56
C VAL A 99 -10.37 16.28 2.75
N GLY A 100 -10.42 15.14 2.05
CA GLY A 100 -9.32 14.62 1.25
C GLY A 100 -9.47 13.12 0.99
N ARG A 101 -8.43 12.55 0.40
CA ARG A 101 -8.36 11.14 0.03
C ARG A 101 -7.05 10.54 0.50
N VAL A 102 -7.08 9.25 0.79
CA VAL A 102 -5.90 8.42 1.02
C VAL A 102 -5.80 7.43 -0.12
N ILE A 103 -4.72 7.54 -0.90
CA ILE A 103 -4.46 6.70 -2.06
C ILE A 103 -3.32 5.75 -1.71
N THR A 104 -3.57 4.45 -1.79
CA THR A 104 -2.56 3.42 -1.59
C THR A 104 -1.95 3.05 -2.93
N ALA A 105 -0.63 3.16 -3.03
CA ALA A 105 0.15 2.82 -4.20
C ALA A 105 1.22 1.78 -3.86
N THR A 106 1.43 0.83 -4.77
CA THR A 106 2.51 -0.15 -4.72
C THR A 106 3.48 0.09 -5.85
N SER A 107 4.75 0.32 -5.51
CA SER A 107 5.87 0.28 -6.44
C SER A 107 6.56 -1.08 -6.41
N LYS A 108 6.75 -1.68 -7.58
CA LYS A 108 7.58 -2.89 -7.77
C LYS A 108 9.06 -2.58 -8.06
N ASP A 109 9.43 -1.29 -8.06
CA ASP A 109 10.79 -0.84 -8.35
C ASP A 109 11.67 -0.71 -7.09
N GLY A 110 11.21 -1.23 -5.96
CA GLY A 110 12.05 -1.35 -4.78
C GLY A 110 13.25 -2.26 -5.03
N TYR A 111 14.35 -2.01 -4.34
CA TYR A 111 15.62 -2.71 -4.58
C TYR A 111 15.55 -4.18 -4.15
N ASN A 112 14.97 -4.46 -2.98
CA ASN A 112 14.84 -5.82 -2.43
C ASN A 112 13.42 -6.41 -2.51
N GLY A 113 12.42 -5.62 -2.90
CA GLY A 113 11.03 -6.04 -2.87
C GLY A 113 10.06 -4.92 -3.23
N THR A 114 8.78 -5.18 -3.01
CA THR A 114 7.74 -4.17 -3.23
C THR A 114 7.71 -3.13 -2.12
N VAL A 115 7.46 -1.89 -2.52
CA VAL A 115 7.24 -0.76 -1.61
C VAL A 115 5.78 -0.36 -1.75
N GLN A 116 4.99 -0.63 -0.71
CA GLN A 116 3.58 -0.23 -0.65
C GLN A 116 3.41 0.88 0.38
N LEU A 117 2.82 1.99 -0.07
CA LEU A 117 2.61 3.16 0.77
C LEU A 117 1.27 3.82 0.49
N SER A 118 0.73 4.47 1.51
CA SER A 118 -0.50 5.26 1.43
C SER A 118 -0.16 6.73 1.54
N VAL A 119 -0.72 7.52 0.63
CA VAL A 119 -0.49 8.96 0.50
C VAL A 119 -1.78 9.67 0.87
N GLY A 120 -1.73 10.54 1.86
CA GLY A 120 -2.87 11.40 2.19
C GLY A 120 -2.78 12.70 1.40
N ILE A 121 -3.82 12.99 0.62
CA ILE A 121 -3.93 14.18 -0.22
C ILE A 121 -5.21 14.92 0.17
N LYS A 122 -5.11 16.21 0.49
CA LYS A 122 -6.27 17.09 0.74
C LYS A 122 -7.03 17.37 -0.55
N SER A 123 -8.28 17.83 -0.42
CA SER A 123 -9.10 18.24 -1.57
C SER A 123 -8.52 19.41 -2.39
N ASP A 124 -7.48 20.08 -1.91
CA ASP A 124 -6.75 21.13 -2.62
C ASP A 124 -5.48 20.62 -3.34
N GLY A 125 -5.25 19.30 -3.33
CA GLY A 125 -4.05 18.64 -3.89
C GLY A 125 -2.83 18.65 -2.97
N THR A 126 -2.93 19.17 -1.74
CA THR A 126 -1.82 19.18 -0.78
C THR A 126 -1.58 17.79 -0.21
N VAL A 127 -0.36 17.28 -0.34
CA VAL A 127 0.06 16.04 0.33
C VAL A 127 0.25 16.32 1.82
N VAL A 128 -0.57 15.68 2.66
CA VAL A 128 -0.46 15.80 4.12
C VAL A 128 0.72 14.98 4.65
N GLY A 129 0.93 13.81 4.04
CA GLY A 129 2.05 12.94 4.35
C GLY A 129 1.92 11.58 3.68
N ILE A 130 2.86 10.70 3.99
CA ILE A 130 2.89 9.33 3.50
C ILE A 130 3.09 8.36 4.67
N THR A 131 2.56 7.16 4.54
CA THR A 131 2.76 6.06 5.49
C THR A 131 3.04 4.77 4.74
N PHE A 132 3.90 3.92 5.28
CA PHE A 132 4.26 2.66 4.64
C PHE A 132 3.38 1.53 5.17
N LEU A 133 2.74 0.80 4.25
CA LEU A 133 2.06 -0.45 4.57
C LEU A 133 3.03 -1.63 4.49
N THR A 134 3.91 -1.62 3.48
CA THR A 134 4.95 -2.62 3.28
C THR A 134 6.23 -1.95 2.81
N LEU A 135 7.34 -2.18 3.51
CA LEU A 135 8.67 -1.71 3.14
C LEU A 135 9.69 -2.85 3.30
N ALA A 136 9.80 -3.68 2.25
CA ALA A 136 10.70 -4.84 2.23
C ALA A 136 12.06 -4.46 1.62
N GLU A 137 12.87 -3.71 2.36
CA GLU A 137 14.13 -3.14 1.88
C GLU A 137 15.36 -3.54 2.69
N THR A 138 16.56 -3.23 2.19
CA THR A 138 17.80 -3.55 2.92
C THR A 138 17.88 -2.75 4.23
N PRO A 139 18.07 -3.41 5.40
CA PRO A 139 18.25 -2.73 6.68
C PRO A 139 19.43 -1.74 6.66
N GLY A 140 19.23 -0.53 7.18
CA GLY A 140 20.24 0.53 7.21
C GLY A 140 20.49 1.25 5.87
N LEU A 141 19.83 0.83 4.79
CA LEU A 141 19.86 1.49 3.48
C LEU A 141 18.45 1.90 3.05
N GLY A 142 17.70 1.02 2.39
CA GLY A 142 16.38 1.33 1.86
C GLY A 142 15.29 1.40 2.93
N MET A 143 15.44 0.67 4.04
CA MET A 143 14.50 0.78 5.17
C MET A 143 14.48 2.17 5.81
N ARG A 144 15.50 3.00 5.55
CA ARG A 144 15.53 4.40 5.97
C ARG A 144 14.42 5.24 5.31
N ALA A 145 13.77 4.74 4.28
CA ALA A 145 12.57 5.37 3.73
C ALA A 145 11.44 5.48 4.77
N GLY A 146 11.37 4.53 5.71
CA GLY A 146 10.43 4.56 6.84
C GLY A 146 10.87 5.47 7.99
N GLU A 147 12.04 6.10 7.92
CA GLU A 147 12.50 7.07 8.93
C GLU A 147 11.89 8.44 8.68
N LYS A 148 11.62 9.17 9.77
CA LYS A 148 11.01 10.51 9.73
C LYS A 148 11.80 11.48 8.86
N ASP A 149 13.12 11.36 8.85
CA ASP A 149 14.02 12.20 8.06
C ASP A 149 13.73 12.13 6.55
N PHE A 150 13.19 11.00 6.06
CA PHE A 150 12.81 10.84 4.66
C PHE A 150 11.34 11.15 4.42
N TYR A 151 10.42 10.45 5.08
CA TYR A 151 8.99 10.56 4.74
C TYR A 151 8.38 11.92 5.10
N SER A 152 8.93 12.64 6.09
CA SER A 152 8.41 13.98 6.44
C SER A 152 8.66 15.02 5.35
N GLN A 153 9.58 14.75 4.41
CA GLN A 153 9.86 15.64 3.28
C GLN A 153 8.68 15.78 2.32
N TYR A 154 7.69 14.88 2.36
CA TYR A 154 6.48 14.91 1.55
C TYR A 154 5.31 15.63 2.25
N ALA A 155 5.42 15.89 3.56
CA ALA A 155 4.33 16.42 4.35
C ALA A 155 4.08 17.92 4.09
N ASN A 156 2.81 18.30 4.05
CA ASN A 156 2.30 19.66 3.84
C ASN A 156 2.83 20.35 2.59
N LYS A 157 2.97 19.60 1.49
CA LYS A 157 3.46 20.14 0.21
C LYS A 157 2.40 20.01 -0.87
N ASN A 158 2.16 21.13 -1.56
CA ASN A 158 1.27 21.16 -2.71
C ASN A 158 2.13 21.23 -3.99
N THR A 159 2.24 20.09 -4.67
CA THR A 159 2.94 19.98 -5.95
C THR A 159 2.24 18.94 -6.82
N LYS A 160 2.31 19.12 -8.13
CA LYS A 160 1.82 18.13 -9.10
C LYS A 160 2.73 16.91 -9.20
N GLU A 161 4.02 17.11 -8.95
CA GLU A 161 5.03 16.07 -9.06
C GLU A 161 6.21 16.42 -8.14
N PHE A 162 6.71 15.43 -7.41
CA PHE A 162 7.95 15.50 -6.65
C PHE A 162 9.13 15.07 -7.51
N LYS A 163 10.23 15.78 -7.37
CA LYS A 163 11.50 15.48 -8.00
C LYS A 163 12.50 14.97 -6.98
N LEU A 164 13.04 13.78 -7.22
CA LEU A 164 14.12 13.25 -6.40
C LEU A 164 15.45 13.93 -6.76
N VAL A 165 16.16 14.46 -5.77
CA VAL A 165 17.48 15.08 -5.93
C VAL A 165 18.53 14.36 -5.10
N LYS A 166 19.77 14.31 -5.62
CA LYS A 166 20.92 13.76 -4.89
C LYS A 166 21.52 14.88 -4.03
N GLY A 167 21.48 14.73 -2.71
CA GLY A 167 21.93 15.77 -1.77
C GLY A 167 20.74 16.45 -1.11
N SER A 168 20.87 17.74 -0.82
CA SER A 168 19.82 18.50 -0.12
C SER A 168 18.71 18.96 -1.08
N ALA A 169 17.46 18.72 -0.69
CA ALA A 169 16.31 19.34 -1.33
C ALA A 169 16.34 20.86 -1.12
N SER A 170 16.22 21.63 -2.19
CA SER A 170 16.22 23.10 -2.15
C SER A 170 14.88 23.69 -2.56
N GLY A 171 14.08 22.97 -3.36
CA GLY A 171 12.72 23.34 -3.73
C GLY A 171 11.65 22.62 -2.92
N ASP A 172 10.46 23.23 -2.85
CA ASP A 172 9.30 22.61 -2.19
C ASP A 172 8.86 21.31 -2.88
N ASN A 173 9.04 21.21 -4.20
CA ASN A 173 8.78 19.98 -4.96
C ASN A 173 9.97 19.01 -4.99
N GLU A 174 11.06 19.27 -4.27
CA GLU A 174 12.23 18.40 -4.25
C GLU A 174 12.27 17.52 -3.01
N ILE A 175 12.74 16.29 -3.19
CA ILE A 175 12.96 15.31 -2.13
C ILE A 175 14.41 14.84 -2.18
N ALA A 176 15.08 14.91 -1.04
CA ALA A 176 16.46 14.44 -0.89
C ALA A 176 16.49 12.91 -0.88
N ALA A 177 17.20 12.32 -1.83
CA ALA A 177 17.41 10.88 -1.88
C ALA A 177 18.22 10.37 -0.69
N ILE A 178 17.89 9.17 -0.22
CA ILE A 178 18.69 8.46 0.77
C ILE A 178 20.02 8.09 0.12
N SER A 179 21.12 8.55 0.71
CA SER A 179 22.46 8.23 0.26
C SER A 179 22.68 6.72 0.26
N GLY A 180 23.15 6.16 -0.87
CA GLY A 180 23.32 4.72 -1.05
C GLY A 180 22.04 3.94 -1.34
N SER A 181 20.87 4.57 -1.37
CA SER A 181 19.58 3.92 -1.63
C SER A 181 18.68 4.73 -2.58
N THR A 182 19.24 5.10 -3.73
CA THR A 182 18.54 5.92 -4.74
C THR A 182 17.39 5.17 -5.40
N ILE A 183 17.52 3.85 -5.58
CA ILE A 183 16.48 3.01 -6.17
C ILE A 183 15.22 3.03 -5.30
N THR A 184 15.37 2.71 -4.00
CA THR A 184 14.26 2.80 -3.04
C THR A 184 13.68 4.21 -2.95
N SER A 185 14.53 5.23 -2.88
CA SER A 185 14.07 6.63 -2.83
C SER A 185 13.23 7.00 -4.07
N SER A 186 13.64 6.53 -5.25
CA SER A 186 12.91 6.72 -6.50
C SER A 186 11.59 5.95 -6.51
N ALA A 187 11.58 4.69 -6.06
CA ALA A 187 10.38 3.87 -5.96
C ALA A 187 9.31 4.53 -5.09
N VAL A 188 9.72 5.08 -3.94
CA VAL A 188 8.82 5.82 -3.03
C VAL A 188 8.30 7.08 -3.71
N THR A 189 9.20 7.92 -4.26
CA THR A 189 8.81 9.19 -4.90
C THR A 189 7.85 8.95 -6.06
N ASN A 190 8.13 7.94 -6.87
CA ASN A 190 7.28 7.57 -8.01
C ASN A 190 5.90 7.08 -7.57
N ALA A 191 5.83 6.29 -6.50
CA ALA A 191 4.55 5.87 -5.93
C ALA A 191 3.73 7.07 -5.41
N VAL A 192 4.38 8.07 -4.81
CA VAL A 192 3.72 9.32 -4.40
C VAL A 192 3.24 10.12 -5.62
N ASN A 193 4.07 10.23 -6.66
CA ASN A 193 3.70 10.95 -7.88
C ASN A 193 2.54 10.27 -8.63
N ALA A 194 2.52 8.93 -8.67
CA ALA A 194 1.40 8.18 -9.23
C ALA A 194 0.11 8.45 -8.46
N ALA A 195 0.16 8.49 -7.13
CA ALA A 195 -0.99 8.83 -6.30
C ALA A 195 -1.48 10.28 -6.55
N LEU A 196 -0.57 11.25 -6.65
CA LEU A 196 -0.89 12.64 -7.00
C LEU A 196 -1.55 12.75 -8.38
N TYR A 197 -0.99 12.06 -9.38
CA TYR A 197 -1.55 12.05 -10.72
C TYR A 197 -2.94 11.42 -10.74
N PHE A 198 -3.12 10.28 -10.06
CA PHE A 198 -4.42 9.65 -9.94
C PHE A 198 -5.44 10.55 -9.26
N ASN A 199 -5.08 11.27 -8.18
CA ASN A 199 -5.97 12.27 -7.58
C ASN A 199 -6.39 13.35 -8.59
N SER A 200 -5.48 13.82 -9.43
CA SER A 200 -5.79 14.84 -10.46
C SER A 200 -6.74 14.37 -11.56
N ILE A 201 -6.91 13.05 -11.74
CA ILE A 201 -7.88 12.45 -12.67
C ILE A 201 -9.26 12.30 -12.01
N LEU A 202 -9.30 12.25 -10.68
CA LEU A 202 -10.53 12.10 -9.90
C LEU A 202 -11.25 13.43 -9.64
N GLU A 203 -10.58 14.56 -9.78
CA GLU A 203 -11.16 15.92 -9.80
C GLU A 203 -11.87 16.22 -11.13
#